data_AF-A0A6G7P303-F1
#
_entry.id   AF-A0A6G7P303-F1
#
_cell.length_a   1.000
_cell.length_b   1.000
_cell.length_c   1.000
_cell.angle_alpha   90.00
_cell.angle_beta   90.00
_cell.angle_gamma   90.00
#
_symmetry.space_group_name_H-M   'P 1'
#
loop_
_entity.id
_entity.type
_entity.pdbx_description
1 polymer ?
#
loop_
_entity_poly.entity_id
_entity_poly.type
_entity_poly.pdbx_seq_one_letter_code
_entity_poly.pdbx_strand_id
1 'polypeptide(L)'
;MSGVWGIVGALISVTGVITMAVLTYRGTRTAARINAGPAAKQVDLSVLQASVERLEKECTELRQEQTRTRGVLWSISRWALVLRDQVTGLGGTPQPPPEDVEDYYRTGV
;
A
#
# COMPACT_ATOMS: atom_id res chain seq x y z
N MET A 1 -17.44 24.91 16.34
CA MET A 1 -17.27 23.72 17.22
C MET A 1 -18.01 22.50 16.66
N SER A 2 -17.74 22.10 15.40
CA SER A 2 -18.49 21.02 14.72
C SER A 2 -17.63 19.91 14.11
N GLY A 3 -16.31 20.09 13.97
CA GLY A 3 -15.42 19.08 13.37
C GLY A 3 -15.03 17.95 14.33
N VAL A 4 -14.87 18.25 15.63
CA VAL A 4 -14.37 17.28 16.62
C VAL A 4 -15.37 16.15 16.88
N TRP A 5 -16.67 16.44 16.88
CA TRP A 5 -17.72 15.44 17.06
C TRP A 5 -17.84 14.46 15.88
N GLY A 6 -17.57 14.91 14.64
CA GLY A 6 -17.56 14.05 13.47
C GLY A 6 -16.39 13.05 13.49
N ILE A 7 -15.21 13.49 13.95
CA ILE A 7 -14.02 12.64 14.06
C ILE A 7 -14.21 11.58 15.16
N VAL A 8 -14.80 11.94 16.30
CA VAL A 8 -15.10 10.99 17.38
C VAL A 8 -16.14 9.96 16.92
N GLY A 9 -17.19 10.39 16.21
CA GLY A 9 -18.19 9.47 15.65
C GLY A 9 -17.59 8.48 14.64
N ALA A 10 -16.64 8.94 13.82
CA ALA A 10 -15.94 8.09 12.86
C ALA A 10 -15.00 7.08 13.54
N LEU A 11 -14.32 7.46 14.62
CA LEU A 11 -13.45 6.53 15.35
C LEU A 11 -14.23 5.43 16.08
N ILE A 12 -15.41 5.74 16.61
CA ILE A 12 -16.27 4.76 17.29
C ILE A 12 -16.87 3.76 16.29
N SER A 13 -17.27 4.21 15.09
CA SER A 13 -17.78 3.30 14.06
C SER A 13 -16.69 2.38 13.51
N VAL A 14 -15.49 2.91 13.27
CA VAL A 14 -14.34 2.11 12.80
C VAL A 14 -13.94 1.06 13.84
N THR A 15 -13.83 1.44 15.13
CA THR A 15 -13.51 0.49 16.20
C THR A 15 -14.60 -0.56 16.40
N GLY A 16 -15.87 -0.19 16.26
CA GLY A 16 -17.00 -1.12 16.26
C GLY A 16 -16.90 -2.17 15.14
N VAL A 17 -16.63 -1.72 13.91
CA VAL A 17 -16.48 -2.61 12.73
C VAL A 17 -15.29 -3.56 12.90
N ILE A 18 -14.15 -3.06 13.39
CA ILE A 18 -12.96 -3.89 13.65
C ILE A 18 -13.26 -4.95 14.72
N THR A 19 -13.92 -4.56 15.81
CA THR A 19 -14.24 -5.49 16.90
C THR A 19 -15.22 -6.57 16.44
N MET A 20 -16.22 -6.20 15.65
CA MET A 20 -17.17 -7.15 15.07
C MET A 20 -16.49 -8.11 14.07
N ALA A 21 -15.56 -7.59 13.24
CA ALA A 21 -14.78 -8.40 12.33
C ALA A 21 -13.91 -9.42 13.07
N VAL A 22 -13.28 -9.02 14.18
CA VAL A 22 -12.46 -9.91 15.02
C VAL A 22 -13.32 -10.97 15.72
N LEU A 23 -14.48 -10.59 16.27
CA LEU A 23 -15.41 -11.54 16.89
C LEU A 23 -15.98 -12.52 15.88
N THR A 24 -16.33 -12.06 14.68
CA THR A 24 -16.79 -12.91 13.58
C THR A 24 -15.68 -13.87 13.14
N TYR A 25 -14.45 -13.38 12.97
CA TYR A 25 -13.29 -14.21 12.62
C TYR A 25 -12.98 -15.29 13.67
N ARG A 26 -13.07 -14.96 14.96
CA ARG A 26 -12.87 -15.93 16.04
C ARG A 26 -14.03 -16.92 16.09
N GLY A 27 -15.27 -16.44 16.01
CA GLY A 27 -16.49 -17.25 16.01
C GLY A 27 -16.53 -18.27 14.87
N THR A 28 -16.24 -17.85 13.64
CA THR A 28 -16.16 -18.74 12.47
C THR A 28 -15.04 -19.76 12.60
N ARG A 29 -13.89 -19.41 13.18
CA ARG A 29 -12.80 -20.37 13.41
C ARG A 29 -13.15 -21.43 14.46
N THR A 30 -13.89 -21.08 15.51
CA THR A 30 -14.41 -22.06 16.49
C THR A 30 -15.53 -22.92 15.92
N ALA A 31 -16.46 -22.33 15.16
CA ALA A 31 -17.55 -23.06 14.51
C ALA A 31 -17.04 -23.99 13.38
N ALA A 32 -16.02 -23.56 12.61
CA ALA A 32 -15.38 -24.36 11.58
C ALA A 32 -14.61 -25.55 12.17
N ARG A 33 -13.97 -25.40 13.34
CA ARG A 33 -13.29 -26.51 14.02
C ARG A 33 -14.24 -27.58 14.53
N ILE A 34 -15.48 -27.22 14.86
CA ILE A 34 -16.49 -28.15 15.39
C ILE A 34 -17.21 -28.90 14.23
N ASN A 35 -17.35 -28.28 13.05
CA ASN A 35 -18.04 -28.86 11.89
C ASN A 35 -17.13 -29.49 10.81
N ALA A 36 -15.80 -29.40 10.94
CA ALA A 36 -14.90 -29.85 9.88
C ALA A 36 -14.67 -31.36 9.85
N GLY A 37 -15.60 -32.09 9.21
CA GLY A 37 -15.31 -33.40 8.61
C GLY A 37 -14.33 -33.28 7.42
N PRO A 38 -13.89 -34.41 6.82
CA PRO A 38 -12.91 -34.41 5.72
C PRO A 38 -13.36 -33.64 4.47
N ALA A 39 -14.67 -33.54 4.21
CA ALA A 39 -15.21 -32.74 3.11
C ALA A 39 -15.06 -31.22 3.33
N ALA A 40 -15.20 -30.74 4.57
CA ALA A 40 -14.98 -29.32 4.89
C ALA A 40 -13.51 -28.92 4.70
N LYS A 41 -12.57 -29.82 5.03
CA LYS A 41 -11.14 -29.60 4.78
C LYS A 41 -10.82 -29.52 3.28
N GLN A 42 -11.51 -30.28 2.42
CA GLN A 42 -11.32 -30.17 0.96
C GLN A 42 -11.87 -28.86 0.39
N VAL A 43 -13.00 -28.38 0.92
CA VAL A 43 -13.57 -27.06 0.55
C VAL A 43 -12.68 -25.92 1.06
N ASP A 44 -12.16 -26.01 2.28
CA ASP A 44 -11.22 -25.02 2.81
C ASP A 44 -9.93 -24.97 1.99
N LEU A 45 -9.42 -26.12 1.54
CA LEU A 45 -8.22 -26.19 0.69
C LEU A 45 -8.46 -25.58 -0.70
N SER A 46 -9.61 -25.81 -1.33
CA SER A 46 -9.91 -25.21 -2.63
C SER A 46 -10.11 -23.70 -2.54
N VAL A 47 -10.74 -23.21 -1.46
CA VAL A 47 -10.85 -21.78 -1.16
C VAL A 47 -9.48 -21.16 -0.88
N LEU A 48 -8.60 -21.86 -0.16
CA LEU A 48 -7.24 -21.39 0.11
C LEU A 48 -6.43 -21.29 -1.18
N GLN A 49 -6.53 -22.29 -2.06
CA GLN A 49 -5.85 -22.28 -3.37
C GLN A 49 -6.33 -21.12 -4.24
N ALA A 50 -7.64 -20.90 -4.34
CA ALA A 50 -8.20 -19.76 -5.07
C ALA A 50 -7.75 -18.40 -4.49
N SER A 51 -7.61 -18.33 -3.16
CA SER A 51 -7.13 -17.12 -2.48
C SER A 51 -5.65 -16.85 -2.75
N VAL A 52 -4.81 -17.89 -2.77
CA VAL A 52 -3.38 -17.77 -3.10
C VAL A 52 -3.21 -17.36 -4.56
N GLU A 53 -3.93 -17.98 -5.50
CA GLU A 53 -3.89 -17.61 -6.92
C GLU A 53 -4.28 -16.14 -7.15
N ARG A 54 -5.32 -15.68 -6.44
CA ARG A 54 -5.72 -14.28 -6.47
C ARG A 54 -4.64 -13.35 -5.92
N LEU A 55 -4.03 -13.69 -4.78
CA LEU A 55 -2.96 -12.90 -4.18
C LEU A 55 -1.71 -12.86 -5.06
N GLU A 56 -1.37 -13.96 -5.74
CA GLU A 56 -0.26 -13.99 -6.70
C GLU A 56 -0.54 -13.07 -7.88
N LYS A 57 -1.78 -13.04 -8.38
CA LYS A 57 -2.19 -12.12 -9.43
C LYS A 57 -2.12 -10.66 -8.98
N GLU A 58 -2.69 -10.34 -7.82
CA GLU A 58 -2.64 -8.98 -7.25
C GLU A 58 -1.19 -8.53 -6.98
N CYS A 59 -0.33 -9.41 -6.44
CA CYS A 59 1.10 -9.13 -6.27
C CYS A 59 1.82 -8.88 -7.60
N THR A 60 1.45 -9.62 -8.65
CA THR A 60 2.05 -9.44 -9.98
C THR A 60 1.64 -8.10 -10.59
N GLU A 61 0.36 -7.74 -10.48
CA GLU A 61 -0.16 -6.44 -10.94
C GLU A 61 0.51 -5.29 -10.17
N LEU A 62 0.58 -5.37 -8.84
CA LEU A 62 1.28 -4.37 -8.01
C LEU A 62 2.76 -4.25 -8.38
N ARG A 63 3.44 -5.36 -8.66
CA ARG A 63 4.86 -5.35 -9.08
C ARG A 63 5.04 -4.69 -10.44
N GLN A 64 4.09 -4.88 -11.36
CA GLN A 64 4.11 -4.19 -12.65
C GLN A 64 3.89 -2.69 -12.49
N GLU A 65 2.91 -2.28 -11.69
CA GLU A 65 2.65 -0.87 -11.38
C GLU A 65 3.86 -0.22 -10.70
N GLN A 66 4.47 -0.89 -9.73
CA GLN A 66 5.69 -0.41 -9.06
C GLN A 66 6.85 -0.24 -10.06
N THR A 67 7.04 -1.19 -10.97
CA THR A 67 8.07 -1.12 -12.00
C THR A 67 7.81 0.05 -12.95
N ARG A 68 6.55 0.26 -13.35
CA ARG A 68 6.14 1.38 -14.21
C ARG A 68 6.38 2.72 -13.52
N THR A 69 5.93 2.87 -12.28
CA THR A 69 6.12 4.10 -11.48
C THR A 69 7.59 4.40 -11.27
N ARG A 70 8.40 3.38 -10.96
CA ARG A 70 9.86 3.53 -10.84
C ARG A 70 10.50 3.95 -12.17
N GLY A 71 10.03 3.41 -13.29
CA GLY A 71 10.49 3.80 -14.62
C GLY A 71 10.20 5.26 -14.95
N VAL A 72 8.98 5.73 -14.64
CA VAL A 72 8.58 7.13 -14.82
C VAL A 72 9.39 8.06 -13.91
N LEU A 73 9.56 7.69 -12.64
CA LEU A 73 10.37 8.50 -11.71
C LEU A 73 11.82 8.61 -12.20
N TRP A 74 12.38 7.53 -12.71
CA TRP A 74 13.74 7.51 -13.25
C TRP A 74 13.87 8.33 -14.56
N SER A 75 12.86 8.32 -15.43
CA SER A 75 12.89 9.15 -16.64
C SER A 75 12.80 10.64 -16.31
N ILE A 76 11.94 11.02 -15.36
CA ILE A 76 11.81 12.39 -14.87
C ILE A 76 13.10 12.86 -14.21
N SER A 77 13.71 12.04 -13.33
CA SER A 77 14.96 12.42 -12.67
C SER A 77 16.09 12.61 -13.68
N ARG A 78 16.18 11.75 -14.69
CA ARG A 78 17.16 11.91 -15.77
C ARG A 78 16.92 13.17 -16.58
N TRP A 79 15.67 13.49 -16.89
CA TRP A 79 15.32 14.72 -17.60
C TRP A 79 15.67 15.98 -16.79
N ALA A 80 15.42 15.97 -15.49
CA ALA A 80 15.79 17.06 -14.59
C ALA A 80 17.31 17.30 -14.54
N LEU A 81 18.12 16.22 -14.55
CA LEU A 81 19.58 16.32 -14.62
C LEU A 81 20.03 16.96 -15.95
N VAL A 82 19.44 16.55 -17.07
CA VAL A 82 19.74 17.17 -18.38
C VAL A 82 19.41 18.66 -18.38
N LEU A 83 18.28 19.06 -17.79
CA LEU A 83 17.90 20.47 -17.69
C LEU A 83 18.91 21.25 -16.83
N ARG A 84 19.34 20.68 -15.69
CA ARG A 84 20.38 21.26 -14.85
C ARG A 84 21.67 21.49 -15.64
N ASP A 85 22.11 20.49 -16.41
CA ASP A 85 23.33 20.58 -17.21
C ASP A 85 23.22 21.62 -18.34
N GLN A 86 22.03 21.81 -18.91
CA GLN A 86 21.78 22.88 -19.87
C GLN A 86 21.90 24.27 -19.21
N VAL A 87 21.34 24.46 -18.02
CA VAL A 87 21.41 25.73 -17.28
C VAL A 87 22.85 26.06 -16.91
N THR A 88 23.62 25.09 -16.41
CA THR A 88 25.04 25.30 -16.08
C THR A 88 25.88 25.55 -17.33
N GLY A 89 25.60 24.86 -18.44
CA GLY A 89 26.28 25.08 -19.72
C GLY A 89 26.05 26.47 -20.32
N LEU A 90 24.91 27.09 -20.02
CA LEU A 90 24.59 28.48 -20.39
C LEU A 90 25.14 29.52 -19.40
N GLY A 91 25.88 29.09 -18.38
CA GLY A 91 26.43 29.97 -17.33
C GLY A 91 25.41 30.39 -16.27
N GLY A 92 24.21 29.78 -16.26
CA GLY A 92 23.20 30.00 -15.24
C GLY A 92 23.47 29.17 -13.98
N THR A 93 22.84 29.56 -12.87
CA THR A 93 22.84 28.79 -11.62
C THR A 93 21.50 28.03 -11.51
N PRO A 94 21.51 26.70 -11.50
CA PRO A 94 20.30 25.91 -11.27
C PRO A 94 19.66 26.25 -9.92
N GLN A 95 18.33 26.22 -9.86
CA GLN A 95 17.61 26.38 -8.61
C GLN A 95 18.02 25.27 -7.62
N PRO A 96 18.27 25.59 -6.34
CA PRO A 96 18.55 24.57 -5.34
C PRO A 96 17.34 23.64 -5.16
N PRO A 97 17.57 22.35 -4.85
CA PRO A 97 16.48 21.41 -4.58
C PRO A 97 15.68 21.86 -3.34
N PRO A 98 14.40 21.49 -3.24
CA PRO A 98 13.60 21.68 -2.03
C PRO A 98 14.21 20.95 -0.82
N GLU A 99 14.01 21.48 0.38
CA GLU A 99 14.57 20.94 1.64
C GLU A 99 14.17 19.48 1.87
N ASP A 100 12.92 19.10 1.57
CA ASP A 100 12.43 17.72 1.68
C ASP A 100 13.25 16.71 0.85
N VAL A 101 13.70 17.12 -0.33
CA VAL A 101 14.51 16.27 -1.21
C VAL A 101 15.92 16.12 -0.65
N GLU A 102 16.46 17.20 -0.09
CA GLU A 102 17.78 17.21 0.53
C GLU A 102 17.81 16.38 1.83
N ASP A 103 16.74 16.45 2.63
CA ASP A 103 16.52 15.62 3.81
C ASP A 103 16.41 14.14 3.44
N TYR A 104 15.67 13.81 2.38
CA TYR A 104 15.60 12.44 1.86
C TYR A 104 16.97 11.92 1.39
N TYR A 105 17.76 12.73 0.67
CA TYR A 105 19.12 12.34 0.27
C TYR A 105 20.07 12.13 1.46
N ARG A 106 19.88 12.88 2.55
CA ARG A 106 20.73 12.81 3.75
C ARG A 106 20.34 11.65 4.68
N THR A 107 19.04 11.41 4.85
CA THR A 107 18.51 10.47 5.85
C THR A 107 18.04 9.16 5.25
N GLY A 108 17.73 9.13 3.95
CA GLY A 108 17.16 7.98 3.25
C GLY A 108 15.71 7.68 3.62
N VAL A 109 15.04 8.59 4.34
CA VAL A 109 13.65 8.47 4.82
C VAL A 109 12.82 9.63 4.31
#